data_AF-A0A7J8UXN2-F1
#
_entry.id   AF-A0A7J8UXN2-F1
#
_cell.length_a   1.000
_cell.length_b   1.000
_cell.length_c   1.000
_cell.angle_alpha   90.00
_cell.angle_beta   90.00
_cell.angle_gamma   90.00
#
_symmetry.space_group_name_H-M   'P 1'
#
loop_
_entity.id
_entity.type
_entity.pdbx_description
1 polymer ?
#
loop_
_entity_poly.entity_id
_entity_poly.type
_entity_poly.pdbx_seq_one_letter_code
_entity_poly.pdbx_strand_id
1 'polypeptide(L)'
;AVKIYYWRRFYSSILEGYEKGEKNPEKINVLDAIHFINAAWNIDVNPTTIANCFRHCKIQSEDDMPLEQEIGDVEGIHKLKEVISDLHYRNAMDVMQILNYPSENKSLIEPPTDEEIIQRAMDVSADDE
;
A
#
# COMPACT_ATOMS: atom_id res chain seq x y z
N ALA A 1 -6.19 -13.71 -3.22
CA ALA A 1 -4.95 -14.14 -2.55
C ALA A 1 -4.88 -13.66 -1.10
N VAL A 2 -4.78 -12.34 -0.85
CA VAL A 2 -4.58 -11.73 0.48
C VAL A 2 -5.54 -12.22 1.56
N LYS A 3 -6.84 -12.35 1.21
CA LYS A 3 -7.88 -12.85 2.12
C LYS A 3 -7.47 -14.14 2.83
N ILE A 4 -6.92 -15.13 2.13
CA ILE A 4 -6.56 -16.42 2.72
C ILE A 4 -5.45 -16.27 3.76
N TYR A 5 -4.44 -15.45 3.47
CA TYR A 5 -3.33 -15.20 4.40
C TYR A 5 -3.78 -14.41 5.63
N TYR A 6 -4.67 -13.43 5.45
CA TYR A 6 -5.32 -12.74 6.57
C TYR A 6 -6.03 -13.74 7.49
N TRP A 7 -6.89 -14.59 6.92
CA TRP A 7 -7.62 -15.59 7.70
C TRP A 7 -6.69 -16.57 8.42
N ARG A 8 -5.59 -16.98 7.76
CA ARG A 8 -4.58 -17.83 8.41
C ARG A 8 -4.03 -17.17 9.66
N ARG A 9 -3.60 -15.91 9.58
CA ARG A 9 -3.07 -15.17 10.72
C ARG A 9 -4.10 -14.96 11.82
N PHE A 10 -5.31 -14.60 11.44
CA PHE A 10 -6.42 -14.44 12.37
C PHE A 10 -6.68 -15.73 13.17
N TYR A 11 -6.80 -16.87 12.50
CA TYR A 11 -7.02 -18.15 13.19
C TYR A 11 -5.82 -18.58 14.03
N SER A 12 -4.59 -18.36 13.56
CA SER A 12 -3.39 -18.61 14.37
C SER A 12 -3.40 -17.78 15.66
N SER A 13 -3.74 -16.49 15.58
CA SER A 13 -3.84 -15.61 16.74
C SER A 13 -4.91 -16.08 17.74
N ILE A 14 -6.06 -16.55 17.25
CA ILE A 14 -7.13 -17.09 18.10
C ILE A 14 -6.65 -18.34 18.85
N LEU A 15 -6.00 -19.27 18.15
CA LEU A 15 -5.50 -20.51 18.73
C LEU A 15 -4.46 -20.22 19.82
N GLU A 16 -3.51 -19.33 19.54
CA GLU A 16 -2.51 -18.90 20.54
C GLU A 16 -3.16 -18.24 21.76
N GLY A 17 -4.22 -17.45 21.57
CA GLY A 17 -4.95 -16.84 22.67
C GLY A 17 -5.64 -17.88 23.56
N TYR A 18 -6.23 -18.93 22.97
CA TYR A 18 -6.78 -20.05 23.74
C TYR A 18 -5.70 -20.83 24.50
N GLU A 19 -4.53 -21.07 23.89
CA GLU A 19 -3.40 -21.72 24.56
C GLU A 19 -2.90 -20.91 25.78
N LYS A 20 -2.97 -19.58 25.70
CA LYS A 20 -2.60 -18.65 26.78
C LYS A 20 -3.70 -18.45 27.83
N GLY A 21 -4.89 -19.03 27.64
CA GLY A 21 -6.02 -18.90 28.56
C GLY A 21 -6.74 -17.54 28.49
N GLU A 22 -6.66 -16.84 27.35
CA GLU A 22 -7.40 -15.60 27.13
C GLU A 22 -8.91 -15.86 27.12
N LYS A 23 -9.70 -14.92 27.67
CA LYS A 23 -11.16 -15.13 27.85
C LYS A 23 -11.97 -15.05 26.56
N ASN A 24 -11.55 -14.27 25.56
CA ASN A 24 -12.27 -14.07 24.30
C ASN A 24 -11.28 -13.77 23.14
N PRO A 25 -10.38 -14.69 22.80
CA PRO A 25 -9.34 -14.45 21.79
C PRO A 25 -9.92 -14.18 20.38
N GLU A 26 -11.18 -14.52 20.13
CA GLU A 26 -11.90 -14.21 18.90
C GLU A 26 -12.27 -12.72 18.75
N LYS A 27 -12.27 -11.95 19.83
CA LYS A 27 -12.59 -10.52 19.82
C LYS A 27 -11.37 -9.69 19.47
N ILE A 28 -11.12 -9.54 18.18
CA ILE A 28 -10.04 -8.69 17.67
C ILE A 28 -10.51 -7.23 17.54
N ASN A 29 -9.61 -6.29 17.80
CA ASN A 29 -9.87 -4.87 17.57
C ASN A 29 -9.40 -4.44 16.16
N VAL A 30 -9.65 -3.19 15.78
CA VAL A 30 -9.28 -2.66 14.46
C VAL A 30 -7.76 -2.64 14.25
N LEU A 31 -6.98 -2.36 15.29
CA LEU A 31 -5.53 -2.35 15.22
C LEU A 31 -4.98 -3.75 14.93
N ASP A 32 -5.53 -4.78 15.58
CA ASP A 32 -5.15 -6.18 15.33
C ASP A 32 -5.44 -6.56 13.88
N ALA A 33 -6.62 -6.19 13.37
CA ALA A 33 -6.98 -6.42 11.97
C ALA A 33 -6.00 -5.72 10.99
N ILE A 34 -5.58 -4.49 11.30
CA ILE A 34 -4.56 -3.76 10.53
C ILE A 34 -3.22 -4.49 10.56
N HIS A 35 -2.78 -4.98 11.72
CA HIS A 35 -1.55 -5.75 11.82
C HIS A 35 -1.63 -7.06 11.02
N PHE A 36 -2.76 -7.77 11.06
CA PHE A 36 -2.92 -9.01 10.29
C PHE A 36 -2.89 -8.76 8.79
N ILE A 37 -3.56 -7.71 8.28
CA ILE A 37 -3.53 -7.42 6.84
C ILE A 37 -2.14 -6.94 6.41
N ASN A 38 -1.46 -6.14 7.22
CA ASN A 38 -0.11 -5.67 6.96
C ASN A 38 0.87 -6.84 6.87
N ALA A 39 0.84 -7.75 7.84
CA ALA A 39 1.69 -8.93 7.85
C ALA A 39 1.33 -9.92 6.74
N ALA A 40 0.04 -10.12 6.45
CA ALA A 40 -0.40 -10.95 5.33
C ALA A 40 0.13 -10.42 4.00
N TRP A 41 0.08 -9.11 3.78
CA TRP A 41 0.56 -8.47 2.55
C TRP A 41 2.09 -8.51 2.43
N ASN A 42 2.81 -8.09 3.47
CA ASN A 42 4.25 -7.90 3.38
C ASN A 42 5.08 -9.16 3.62
N ILE A 43 4.52 -10.18 4.28
CA ILE A 43 5.27 -11.39 4.65
C ILE A 43 4.77 -12.61 3.87
N ASP A 44 3.46 -12.83 3.80
CA ASP A 44 2.92 -14.09 3.27
C ASP A 44 2.61 -14.07 1.77
N VAL A 45 2.21 -12.91 1.23
CA VAL A 45 1.93 -12.76 -0.21
C VAL A 45 3.25 -12.67 -0.97
N ASN A 46 3.60 -13.73 -1.67
CA ASN A 46 4.80 -13.77 -2.50
C ASN A 46 4.53 -13.22 -3.93
N PRO A 47 5.59 -12.77 -4.65
CA PRO A 47 5.46 -12.28 -6.03
C PRO A 47 4.79 -13.28 -6.98
N THR A 48 5.04 -14.58 -6.82
CA THR A 48 4.40 -15.63 -7.63
C THR A 48 2.87 -15.66 -7.44
N THR A 49 2.39 -15.40 -6.23
CA THR A 49 0.97 -15.35 -5.90
C THR A 49 0.30 -14.14 -6.54
N ILE A 50 1.01 -13.02 -6.57
CA ILE A 50 0.58 -11.81 -7.28
C ILE A 50 0.51 -12.12 -8.79
N ALA A 51 1.60 -12.62 -9.38
CA ALA A 51 1.64 -12.99 -10.80
C ALA A 51 0.53 -13.97 -11.21
N ASN A 52 0.29 -15.01 -10.39
CA ASN A 52 -0.80 -15.95 -10.62
C ASN A 52 -2.17 -15.25 -10.54
N CYS A 53 -2.37 -14.32 -9.61
CA CYS A 53 -3.60 -13.54 -9.53
C CYS A 53 -3.82 -12.68 -10.78
N PHE A 54 -2.78 -12.00 -11.27
CA PHE A 54 -2.84 -11.21 -12.50
C PHE A 54 -3.17 -12.07 -13.72
N ARG A 55 -2.54 -13.25 -13.83
CA ARG A 55 -2.82 -14.24 -14.90
C ARG A 55 -4.27 -14.72 -14.84
N HIS A 56 -4.77 -15.09 -13.65
CA HIS A 56 -6.15 -15.52 -13.46
C HIS A 56 -7.17 -14.43 -13.78
N CYS A 57 -6.86 -13.18 -13.44
CA CYS A 57 -7.68 -12.03 -13.76
C CYS A 57 -7.53 -11.58 -15.23
N LYS A 58 -6.63 -12.20 -16.00
CA LYS A 58 -6.31 -11.82 -17.40
C LYS A 58 -5.88 -10.36 -17.54
N ILE A 59 -5.25 -9.81 -16.49
CA ILE A 59 -4.69 -8.45 -16.49
C ILE A 59 -3.31 -8.46 -17.19
N GLN A 60 -2.64 -9.61 -17.21
CA GLN A 60 -1.47 -9.89 -18.05
C GLN A 60 -1.81 -11.00 -19.04
N SER A 61 -1.54 -10.79 -20.34
CA SER A 61 -1.48 -11.87 -21.33
C SER A 61 -0.21 -12.69 -21.13
N GLU A 62 -0.23 -13.97 -21.53
CA GLU A 62 0.86 -14.94 -21.29
C GLU A 62 2.14 -14.68 -22.10
N ASP A 63 2.18 -13.66 -22.96
CA ASP A 63 3.34 -13.27 -23.74
C ASP A 63 3.61 -11.77 -23.58
N ASP A 64 4.90 -11.40 -23.55
CA ASP A 64 5.52 -10.05 -23.48
C ASP A 64 5.70 -9.43 -22.07
N MET A 65 6.84 -8.89 -21.63
CA MET A 65 8.24 -8.79 -22.08
C MET A 65 9.04 -8.16 -20.90
N PRO A 66 10.38 -7.97 -20.96
CA PRO A 66 11.19 -7.48 -19.84
C PRO A 66 10.83 -6.06 -19.39
N LEU A 67 11.10 -5.76 -18.12
CA LEU A 67 10.98 -4.43 -17.49
C LEU A 67 11.88 -3.41 -18.20
N GLU A 68 11.45 -2.91 -19.35
CA GLU A 68 11.97 -1.65 -19.86
C GLU A 68 11.38 -0.53 -19.00
N GLN A 69 12.26 0.40 -18.61
CA GLN A 69 11.93 1.62 -17.93
C GLN A 69 10.78 2.29 -18.69
N GLU A 70 9.60 2.41 -18.07
CA GLU A 70 8.41 2.98 -18.71
C GLU A 70 8.74 4.40 -19.22
N ILE A 71 9.07 4.50 -20.50
CA ILE A 71 8.89 5.73 -21.25
C ILE A 71 7.38 5.88 -21.30
N GLY A 72 6.82 6.70 -20.40
CA GLY A 72 5.39 6.85 -20.22
C GLY A 72 4.69 6.93 -21.58
N ASP A 73 3.72 6.03 -21.80
CA ASP A 73 2.98 5.88 -23.06
C ASP A 73 2.38 7.22 -23.49
N VAL A 74 3.10 7.94 -24.37
CA VAL A 74 2.76 9.30 -24.79
C VAL A 74 1.40 9.33 -25.47
N GLU A 75 1.07 8.26 -26.20
CA GLU A 75 -0.21 8.10 -26.87
C GLU A 75 -1.35 7.88 -25.86
N GLY A 76 -1.12 7.00 -24.86
CA GLY A 76 -2.05 6.78 -23.75
C GLY A 76 -2.30 8.05 -22.94
N ILE A 77 -1.27 8.86 -22.68
CA ILE A 77 -1.38 10.15 -21.99
C ILE A 77 -2.23 11.13 -22.81
N HIS A 78 -2.02 11.20 -24.12
CA HIS A 78 -2.77 12.10 -25.00
C HIS A 78 -4.25 11.72 -25.03
N LYS A 79 -4.55 10.43 -25.19
CA LYS A 79 -5.92 9.90 -25.20
C LYS A 79 -6.64 10.13 -23.86
N LEU A 80 -5.93 10.00 -22.74
CA LEU A 80 -6.50 10.28 -21.42
C LEU A 80 -6.83 11.77 -21.23
N LYS A 81 -6.00 12.68 -21.76
CA LYS A 81 -6.30 14.12 -21.77
C LYS A 81 -7.57 14.43 -22.56
N GLU A 82 -7.76 13.79 -23.71
CA GLU A 82 -8.95 13.95 -24.55
C GLU A 82 -10.22 13.50 -23.80
N VAL A 83 -10.19 12.31 -23.19
CA VAL A 83 -11.32 11.80 -22.39
C VAL A 83 -11.65 12.72 -21.22
N ILE A 84 -10.65 13.24 -20.50
CA ILE A 84 -10.88 14.14 -19.37
C ILE A 84 -11.47 15.48 -19.83
N SER A 85 -11.03 15.99 -20.99
CA SER A 85 -11.60 17.20 -21.59
C SER A 85 -13.09 17.02 -21.93
N ASP A 86 -13.45 15.85 -22.47
CA ASP A 86 -14.84 15.52 -22.84
C ASP A 86 -15.78 15.40 -21.62
N LEU A 87 -15.25 15.24 -20.41
CA LEU A 87 -16.05 15.16 -19.19
C LEU A 87 -16.50 16.55 -18.66
N HIS A 88 -16.01 17.65 -19.24
CA HIS A 88 -16.43 19.02 -18.93
C HIS A 88 -16.37 19.40 -17.43
N TYR A 89 -15.48 18.80 -16.65
CA TYR A 89 -15.31 19.16 -15.25
C TYR A 89 -14.72 20.56 -15.11
N ARG A 90 -15.36 21.40 -14.28
CA ARG A 90 -14.91 22.78 -14.02
C ARG A 90 -13.46 22.86 -13.50
N ASN A 91 -13.01 21.85 -12.76
CA ASN A 91 -11.68 21.78 -12.16
C ASN A 91 -11.03 20.41 -12.43
N ALA A 92 -10.90 20.02 -13.70
CA ALA A 92 -10.22 18.77 -14.06
C ALA A 92 -8.75 18.78 -13.56
N MET A 93 -8.33 17.71 -12.91
CA MET A 93 -6.95 17.52 -12.48
C MET A 93 -6.06 17.27 -13.71
N ASP A 94 -4.87 17.86 -13.75
CA ASP A 94 -3.94 17.67 -14.86
C ASP A 94 -3.43 16.22 -14.92
N VAL A 95 -3.40 15.64 -16.11
CA VAL A 95 -3.01 14.24 -16.33
C VAL A 95 -1.57 13.97 -15.88
N MET A 96 -0.66 14.93 -16.04
CA MET A 96 0.72 14.75 -15.59
C MET A 96 0.81 14.77 -14.06
N GLN A 97 -0.05 15.52 -13.38
CA GLN A 97 -0.15 15.47 -11.91
C GLN A 97 -0.73 14.14 -11.40
N ILE A 98 -1.60 13.50 -12.17
CA ILE A 98 -2.14 12.16 -11.83
C ILE A 98 -1.07 11.09 -11.99
N LEU A 99 -0.28 11.17 -13.07
CA LEU A 99 0.68 10.12 -13.43
C LEU A 99 2.05 10.29 -12.76
N ASN A 100 2.46 11.53 -12.46
CA ASN A 100 3.77 11.85 -11.92
C ASN A 100 3.67 13.04 -10.96
N TYR A 101 3.06 12.83 -9.79
CA TYR A 101 2.93 13.91 -8.82
C TYR A 101 4.34 14.33 -8.33
N PRO A 102 4.71 15.62 -8.36
CA PRO A 102 6.09 16.05 -8.08
C PRO A 102 6.61 15.66 -6.70
N SER A 103 5.74 15.38 -5.74
CA SER A 103 6.16 14.92 -4.41
C SER A 103 6.41 13.42 -4.33
N GLU A 104 5.90 12.61 -5.26
CA GLU A 104 6.13 11.15 -5.28
C GLU A 104 7.57 10.82 -5.70
N ASN A 105 8.13 11.62 -6.61
CA ASN A 105 9.54 11.52 -7.04
C ASN A 105 10.50 12.35 -6.18
N LYS A 106 9.96 13.14 -5.24
CA LYS A 106 10.80 13.77 -4.22
C LYS A 106 11.30 12.62 -3.36
N SER A 107 12.61 12.36 -3.41
CA SER A 107 13.28 11.35 -2.58
C SER A 107 12.57 11.30 -1.25
N LEU A 108 12.00 10.14 -0.91
CA LEU A 108 11.42 9.88 0.41
C LEU A 108 12.35 10.57 1.39
N ILE A 109 11.87 11.61 2.06
CA ILE A 109 12.61 12.20 3.18
C ILE A 109 12.89 10.99 4.04
N GLU A 110 14.17 10.62 4.20
CA GLU A 110 14.54 9.48 5.02
C GLU A 110 13.74 9.64 6.33
N PRO A 111 13.01 8.60 6.77
CA PRO A 111 12.26 8.74 8.00
C PRO A 111 13.24 9.23 9.06
N PRO A 112 12.85 10.24 9.87
CA PRO A 112 13.76 10.80 10.85
C PRO A 112 14.28 9.67 11.72
N THR A 113 15.58 9.70 12.05
CA THR A 113 16.14 8.64 12.88
C THR A 113 15.54 8.69 14.27
N ASP A 114 15.63 7.59 15.03
CA ASP A 114 15.10 7.52 16.38
C ASP A 114 15.67 8.67 17.25
N GLU A 115 16.92 9.08 17.03
CA GLU A 115 17.55 10.22 17.71
C GLU A 115 16.89 11.56 17.35
N GLU A 116 16.55 11.79 16.08
CA GLU A 116 15.85 12.99 15.63
C GLU A 116 14.41 13.05 16.15
N ILE A 117 13.75 11.90 16.26
CA ILE A 117 12.42 11.76 16.84
C ILE A 117 12.46 12.07 18.35
N ILE A 118 13.43 11.52 19.07
CA ILE A 118 13.62 11.76 20.51
C ILE A 118 13.94 13.24 20.77
N GLN A 119 14.84 13.84 19.99
CA GLN A 119 15.19 15.27 20.17
C GLN A 119 13.98 16.18 19.94
N ARG A 120 13.21 15.95 18.87
CA ARG A 120 11.98 16.71 18.62
C ARG A 120 10.95 16.56 19.76
N ALA A 121 10.85 15.38 20.36
CA ALA A 121 9.95 15.16 21.50
C ALA A 121 10.41 15.92 22.76
N MET A 122 11.72 16.05 22.98
CA MET A 122 12.28 16.84 24.08
C MET A 122 12.12 18.34 23.85
N ASP A 123 12.34 18.82 22.62
CA ASP A 123 12.24 20.25 22.30
C ASP A 123 10.79 20.78 22.43
N VAL A 124 9.78 19.94 22.19
CA VAL A 124 8.36 20.27 22.42
C VAL A 124 8.02 20.44 23.92
N SER A 125 8.78 19.81 24.81
CA SER A 125 8.55 19.88 26.25
C SER A 125 9.21 21.09 26.94
N ALA A 126 10.01 21.88 26.22
CA ALA A 126 10.76 23.01 26.75
C ALA A 126 10.09 24.38 26.57
N ASP A 127 8.96 24.45 25.84
CA ASP A 127 8.23 25.71 25.55
C ASP A 127 7.05 25.97 26.51
N ASP A 128 6.88 25.14 27.53
CA ASP A 128 5.85 25.27 28.59
C ASP A 128 6.48 25.67 29.95
N GLU A 129 7.33 26.71 30.00
CA GLU A 129 7.75 27.39 31.25
C GLU A 129 7.50 28.91 31.20
#